data_AF-A0A0B3ABL5-F1
#
_entry.id   AF-A0A0B3ABL5-F1
#
_cell.length_a   1.000
_cell.length_b   1.000
_cell.length_c   1.000
_cell.angle_alpha   90.00
_cell.angle_beta   90.00
_cell.angle_gamma   90.00
#
_symmetry.space_group_name_H-M   'P 1'
#
loop_
_entity.id
_entity.type
_entity.pdbx_description
1 polymer ?
#
loop_
_entity_poly.entity_id
_entity_poly.type
_entity_poly.pdbx_seq_one_letter_code
_entity_poly.pdbx_strand_id
1 'polypeptide(L)'
;MKREIRVIGIDDAPFDKFRDKTAMLVGIVYRGGQFMDGVLSSRARVDGEDATGKIASMVKKCKFRPQLRCIFLKGIAVAGFNVIDINRLSKANPNKRR
;
A
#
# COMPACT_ATOMS: atom_id res chain seq x y z
N MET A 1 -10.01 1.41 21.40
CA MET A 1 -9.63 1.01 20.02
C MET A 1 -10.90 0.90 19.17
N LYS A 2 -10.97 1.53 17.98
CA LYS A 2 -12.17 1.45 17.12
C LYS A 2 -12.27 0.04 16.50
N ARG A 3 -13.15 -0.82 17.03
CA ARG A 3 -13.21 -2.26 16.71
C ARG A 3 -13.40 -2.59 15.22
N GLU A 4 -14.12 -1.75 14.48
CA GLU A 4 -14.43 -2.00 13.07
C GLU A 4 -13.58 -1.17 12.10
N ILE A 5 -12.54 -0.47 12.58
CA ILE A 5 -11.68 0.33 11.69
C ILE A 5 -10.93 -0.59 10.73
N ARG A 6 -11.03 -0.31 9.43
CA ARG A 6 -10.23 -0.99 8.40
C ARG A 6 -9.04 -0.13 8.00
N VAL A 7 -7.89 -0.75 7.99
CA VAL A 7 -6.62 -0.15 7.59
C VAL A 7 -5.92 -1.10 6.64
N ILE A 8 -5.04 -0.56 5.81
CA ILE A 8 -4.18 -1.38 4.95
C ILE A 8 -2.71 -1.09 5.30
N GLY A 9 -1.94 -2.13 5.60
CA GLY A 9 -0.48 -2.05 5.70
C GLY A 9 0.15 -2.53 4.40
N ILE A 10 1.13 -1.80 3.88
CA ILE A 10 1.78 -2.10 2.60
C ILE A 10 3.29 -2.09 2.77
N ASP A 11 3.94 -3.13 2.24
CA ASP A 11 5.39 -3.27 2.16
C ASP A 11 5.80 -3.98 0.87
N ASP A 12 7.08 -3.99 0.55
CA ASP A 12 7.64 -4.79 -0.53
C ASP A 12 8.20 -6.13 -0.05
N ALA A 13 8.10 -7.14 -0.91
CA ALA A 13 8.74 -8.42 -0.70
C ALA A 13 10.24 -8.32 -1.03
N PRO A 14 11.09 -9.24 -0.53
CA PRO A 14 12.50 -9.31 -0.92
C PRO A 14 12.68 -9.39 -2.44
N PHE A 15 13.69 -8.70 -2.95
CA PHE A 15 14.09 -8.68 -4.36
C PHE A 15 15.61 -8.45 -4.47
N ASP A 16 16.23 -8.90 -5.55
CA ASP A 16 17.63 -8.62 -5.87
C ASP A 16 17.73 -7.31 -6.65
N LYS A 17 18.32 -6.29 -6.03
CA LYS A 17 18.45 -4.96 -6.61
C LYS A 17 19.19 -4.92 -7.96
N PHE A 18 20.08 -5.87 -8.22
CA PHE A 18 20.92 -5.90 -9.41
C PHE A 18 20.40 -6.83 -10.51
N ARG A 19 19.41 -7.68 -10.19
CA ARG A 19 18.84 -8.66 -11.14
C ARG A 19 17.36 -8.43 -11.42
N ASP A 20 16.59 -8.06 -10.41
CA ASP A 20 15.14 -7.92 -10.55
C ASP A 20 14.77 -6.56 -11.13
N LYS A 21 13.88 -6.59 -12.11
CA LYS A 21 13.32 -5.35 -12.71
C LYS A 21 12.17 -4.77 -11.89
N THR A 22 11.54 -5.59 -11.06
CA THR A 22 10.38 -5.20 -10.25
C THR A 22 10.39 -5.89 -8.90
N ALA A 23 9.99 -5.19 -7.85
CA ALA A 23 9.66 -5.79 -6.56
C ALA A 23 8.15 -6.01 -6.44
N MET A 24 7.75 -7.08 -5.75
CA MET A 24 6.35 -7.32 -5.40
C MET A 24 5.96 -6.44 -4.22
N LEU A 25 4.86 -5.71 -4.35
CA LEU A 25 4.23 -5.00 -3.24
C LEU A 25 3.10 -5.86 -2.68
N VAL A 26 3.02 -5.96 -1.36
CA VAL A 26 1.98 -6.71 -0.65
C VAL A 26 1.23 -5.74 0.26
N GLY A 27 -0.10 -5.73 0.16
CA GLY A 27 -0.98 -4.95 1.02
C GLY A 27 -1.91 -5.85 1.82
N ILE A 28 -1.92 -5.71 3.15
CA ILE A 28 -2.80 -6.49 4.04
C ILE A 28 -3.86 -5.57 4.65
N VAL A 29 -5.13 -5.93 4.46
CA VAL A 29 -6.26 -5.22 5.07
C VAL A 29 -6.56 -5.84 6.43
N TYR A 30 -6.45 -5.04 7.49
CA TYR A 30 -6.79 -5.43 8.84
C TYR A 30 -7.99 -4.66 9.35
N ARG A 31 -8.84 -5.37 10.11
CA ARG A 31 -10.00 -4.82 10.81
C ARG A 31 -9.81 -4.94 12.31
N GLY A 32 -9.93 -3.81 13.00
CA GLY A 32 -9.82 -3.73 14.45
C GLY A 32 -8.47 -4.17 15.01
N GLY A 33 -7.44 -4.31 14.16
CA GLY A 33 -6.13 -4.86 14.53
C GLY A 33 -6.11 -6.36 14.82
N GLN A 34 -7.23 -7.07 14.61
CA GLN A 34 -7.36 -8.48 14.99
C GLN A 34 -7.69 -9.40 13.82
N PHE A 35 -8.46 -8.90 12.84
CA PHE A 35 -8.94 -9.71 11.73
C PHE A 35 -8.29 -9.28 10.42
N MET A 36 -7.66 -10.22 9.73
CA MET A 36 -7.19 -10.02 8.36
C MET A 36 -8.37 -10.20 7.40
N ASP A 37 -8.85 -9.10 6.81
CA ASP A 37 -10.00 -9.10 5.91
C ASP A 37 -9.59 -9.39 4.45
N GLY A 38 -8.33 -9.16 4.08
CA GLY A 38 -7.87 -9.46 2.73
C GLY A 38 -6.41 -9.12 2.44
N VAL A 39 -5.94 -9.63 1.31
CA VAL A 39 -4.58 -9.44 0.78
C VAL A 39 -4.68 -8.87 -0.62
N LEU A 40 -3.82 -7.90 -0.93
CA LEU A 40 -3.62 -7.34 -2.26
C LEU A 40 -2.16 -7.46 -2.64
N SER A 41 -1.89 -7.51 -3.95
CA SER A 41 -0.54 -7.44 -4.47
C SER A 41 -0.45 -6.54 -5.69
N SER A 42 0.76 -6.02 -5.90
CA SER A 42 1.14 -5.28 -7.10
C SER A 42 2.63 -5.52 -7.38
N ARG A 43 3.16 -4.89 -8.43
CA ARG A 43 4.60 -4.85 -8.71
C ARG A 43 4.99 -3.44 -9.09
N ALA A 44 6.07 -2.94 -8.48
CA ALA A 44 6.70 -1.66 -8.81
C ALA A 44 8.11 -1.90 -9.34
N ARG A 45 8.61 -0.98 -10.17
CA ARG A 45 9.96 -1.09 -10.71
C ARG A 45 11.00 -0.89 -9.60
N VAL A 46 12.07 -1.68 -9.63
CA VAL A 46 13.21 -1.48 -8.72
C VAL A 46 13.85 -0.13 -9.03
N ASP A 47 14.08 0.69 -8.00
CA ASP A 47 14.60 2.07 -8.11
C ASP A 47 13.85 2.93 -9.15
N GLY A 48 12.58 2.63 -9.40
CA GLY A 48 11.76 3.37 -10.37
C GLY A 48 11.07 4.60 -9.77
N GLU A 49 10.07 5.11 -10.50
CA GLU A 49 9.24 6.26 -10.07
C GLU A 49 7.74 5.93 -10.06
N ASP A 50 7.40 4.64 -10.15
CA ASP A 50 6.01 4.18 -10.28
C ASP A 50 5.36 3.71 -8.97
N ALA A 51 6.07 3.69 -7.83
CA ALA A 51 5.56 3.20 -6.55
C ALA A 51 4.24 3.86 -6.16
N THR A 52 4.18 5.19 -6.17
CA THR A 52 2.96 5.95 -5.84
C THR A 52 1.77 5.52 -6.70
N GLY A 53 1.98 5.37 -8.01
CA GLY A 53 0.93 4.97 -8.95
C GLY A 53 0.47 3.53 -8.73
N LYS A 54 1.41 2.61 -8.52
CA LYS A 54 1.13 1.19 -8.27
C LYS A 54 0.36 0.98 -6.96
N ILE A 55 0.81 1.61 -5.88
CA ILE A 55 0.13 1.56 -4.57
C ILE A 55 -1.26 2.19 -4.68
N ALA A 56 -1.39 3.36 -5.30
CA ALA A 56 -2.69 4.01 -5.46
C ALA A 56 -3.67 3.15 -6.29
N SER A 57 -3.21 2.52 -7.36
CA SER A 57 -4.02 1.59 -8.17
C SER A 57 -4.44 0.37 -7.36
N MET A 58 -3.53 -0.21 -6.58
CA MET A 58 -3.80 -1.33 -5.69
C MET A 58 -4.88 -0.98 -4.65
N VAL A 59 -4.75 0.16 -3.97
CA VAL A 59 -5.76 0.66 -3.01
C VAL A 59 -7.09 0.94 -3.70
N LYS A 60 -7.07 1.50 -4.92
CA LYS A 60 -8.29 1.76 -5.70
C LYS A 60 -9.09 0.49 -6.03
N LYS A 61 -8.40 -0.63 -6.24
CA LYS A 61 -9.00 -1.95 -6.54
C LYS A 61 -9.42 -2.73 -5.30
N CYS A 62 -9.10 -2.26 -4.09
CA CYS A 62 -9.48 -2.93 -2.87
C CYS A 62 -11.00 -2.92 -2.66
N LYS A 63 -11.60 -4.11 -2.50
CA LYS A 63 -13.03 -4.29 -2.18
C LYS A 63 -13.44 -3.49 -0.94
N PHE A 64 -12.54 -3.35 0.02
CA PHE A 64 -12.78 -2.64 1.29
C PHE A 64 -12.45 -1.15 1.23
N ARG A 65 -12.04 -0.60 0.07
CA ARG A 65 -11.66 0.80 -0.08
C ARG A 65 -12.65 1.81 0.52
N PRO A 66 -13.99 1.66 0.39
CA PRO A 66 -14.95 2.58 1.00
C PRO A 66 -14.91 2.61 2.53
N GLN A 67 -14.24 1.65 3.17
CA GLN A 67 -14.15 1.52 4.62
C GLN A 67 -12.71 1.72 5.13
N LEU A 68 -11.72 1.76 4.24
CA LEU A 68 -10.33 2.02 4.60
C LEU A 68 -10.19 3.44 5.19
N ARG A 69 -9.54 3.53 6.35
CA ARG A 69 -9.32 4.79 7.07
C ARG A 69 -7.88 5.26 7.05
N CYS A 70 -6.93 4.33 6.95
CA CYS A 70 -5.51 4.63 6.93
C CYS A 70 -4.77 3.67 5.97
N ILE A 71 -3.68 4.17 5.40
CA ILE A 71 -2.66 3.39 4.70
C ILE A 71 -1.39 3.49 5.54
N PHE A 72 -0.86 2.35 5.98
CA PHE A 72 0.42 2.26 6.65
C PHE A 72 1.48 1.80 5.66
N LEU A 73 2.64 2.44 5.73
CA LEU A 73 3.84 2.11 4.95
C LEU A 73 4.97 1.88 5.93
N LYS A 74 5.86 0.91 5.65
CA LYS A 74 7.08 0.71 6.44
C LYS A 74 8.04 1.90 6.35
N GLY A 75 8.11 2.53 5.17
CA GLY A 75 8.97 3.67 4.89
C GLY A 75 8.44 4.53 3.74
N ILE A 76 9.21 5.57 3.37
CA ILE A 76 8.84 6.50 2.28
C ILE A 76 9.19 5.98 0.88
N ALA A 77 9.80 4.81 0.78
CA ALA A 77 10.15 4.17 -0.48
C ALA A 77 9.92 2.65 -0.38
N VAL A 78 9.71 2.03 -1.54
CA VAL A 78 9.62 0.58 -1.74
C VAL A 78 10.49 0.21 -2.93
N ALA A 79 10.73 -1.08 -3.16
CA ALA A 79 11.52 -1.56 -4.30
C ALA A 79 12.89 -0.86 -4.39
N GLY A 80 13.52 -0.58 -3.25
CA GLY A 80 14.73 0.22 -3.15
C GLY A 80 14.41 1.71 -3.04
N PHE A 81 14.85 2.50 -4.02
CA PHE A 81 14.69 3.95 -4.05
C PHE A 81 13.41 4.44 -4.78
N ASN A 82 12.40 3.58 -4.96
CA ASN A 82 11.14 3.98 -5.60
C ASN A 82 10.27 4.76 -4.61
N VAL A 83 10.47 6.08 -4.58
CA VAL A 83 9.89 7.00 -3.60
C VAL A 83 8.37 7.10 -3.73
N ILE A 84 7.71 7.16 -2.58
CA ILE A 84 6.27 7.29 -2.43
C ILE A 84 5.93 8.74 -2.10
N ASP A 85 5.18 9.40 -2.99
CA ASP A 85 4.55 10.68 -2.70
C ASP A 85 3.31 10.44 -1.81
N ILE A 86 3.49 10.63 -0.50
CA ILE A 86 2.44 10.43 0.51
C ILE A 86 1.25 11.39 0.35
N ASN A 87 1.47 12.59 -0.20
CA ASN A 87 0.41 13.57 -0.41
C ASN A 87 -0.49 13.14 -1.57
N ARG A 88 0.11 12.67 -2.66
CA ARG A 88 -0.61 12.09 -3.80
C ARG A 88 -1.28 10.77 -3.43
N LEU A 89 -0.59 9.89 -2.71
CA LEU A 89 -1.16 8.62 -2.25
C LEU A 89 -2.36 8.84 -1.33
N SER A 90 -2.27 9.81 -0.41
CA SER A 90 -3.37 10.13 0.50
C SER A 90 -4.66 10.53 -0.23
N LYS A 91 -4.58 11.11 -1.43
CA LYS A 91 -5.75 11.45 -2.25
C LYS A 91 -6.42 10.22 -2.88
N ALA A 92 -5.72 9.08 -2.95
CA ALA A 92 -6.30 7.83 -3.42
C ALA A 92 -7.30 7.21 -2.42
N ASN A 93 -7.15 7.52 -1.13
CA ASN A 93 -8.07 7.12 -0.07
C ASN A 93 -9.19 8.17 0.11
N PRO A 94 -10.45 7.85 -0.25
CA PRO A 94 -11.54 8.83 -0.23
C PRO A 94 -12.00 9.26 1.18
N ASN A 95 -11.63 8.54 2.24
CA ASN A 95 -12.22 8.71 3.58
C ASN A 95 -11.45 9.63 4.53
N LYS A 96 -10.65 10.57 4.01
CA LYS A 96 -9.80 11.44 4.84
C LYS A 96 -10.56 12.48 5.69
N ARG A 97 -11.90 12.58 5.58
CA ARG A 97 -12.69 13.72 6.10
C ARG A 97 -13.97 13.37 6.90
N ARG A 98 -14.00 12.29 7.69
CA ARG A 98 -15.09 12.07 8.66
C ARG A 98 -14.60 11.55 10.00
#